data_AF-A0A9E3YIM0-F1
#
_entry.id   AF-A0A9E3YIM0-F1
#
_cell.length_a   1.000
_cell.length_b   1.000
_cell.length_c   1.000
_cell.angle_alpha   90.00
_cell.angle_beta   90.00
_cell.angle_gamma   90.00
#
_symmetry.space_group_name_H-M   'P 1'
#
loop_
_entity.id
_entity.type
_entity.pdbx_description
1 polymer ?
#
loop_
_entity_poly.entity_id
_entity_poly.type
_entity_poly.pdbx_seq_one_letter_code
_entity_poly.pdbx_strand_id
1 'polypeptide(L)'
;MLDAEIPEFPVQGETGIDLFQRLEDPSQRRARFRCTATVRDGTVIDHQPERRRPAARLRALADSLPRALPPLSLTDSRTWADLTLAARDPLALFLYLEFFRAWQVAEIAARRFEAQLDRAPDTVPAAPGALTGAIAPLYDLNRTGRGMALTRRLLPLLSRVVSAPGFRDDRAGGTGYALRMLGDLCLRGGDARLALGCFETALGAGDNPFRRRKAIEAARAAADAEAVARHRAAYAARWPLPADLASDRTGDTTTKGSPS
;
A
#
# COMPACT_ATOMS: atom_id res chain seq x y z
N MET A 1 14.93 -29.86 8.32
CA MET A 1 13.80 -29.94 7.39
C MET A 1 12.81 -28.84 7.77
N LEU A 2 13.16 -27.59 7.45
CA LEU A 2 12.38 -26.39 7.76
C LEU A 2 12.56 -25.43 6.58
N ASP A 3 12.20 -25.87 5.38
CA ASP A 3 11.87 -24.95 4.28
C ASP A 3 10.48 -24.36 4.58
N ALA A 4 10.34 -23.77 5.77
CA ALA A 4 9.07 -23.28 6.27
C ALA A 4 8.69 -22.06 5.43
N GLU A 5 7.73 -22.29 4.54
CA GLU A 5 7.08 -21.26 3.75
C GLU A 5 6.71 -20.10 4.67
N ILE A 6 7.08 -18.88 4.27
CA ILE A 6 6.78 -17.68 5.04
C ILE A 6 5.26 -17.62 5.28
N PRO A 7 4.79 -17.56 6.54
CA PRO A 7 3.36 -17.66 6.80
C PRO A 7 2.60 -16.46 6.23
N GLU A 8 1.62 -16.76 5.39
CA GLU A 8 0.62 -15.83 4.89
C GLU A 8 -0.71 -16.08 5.62
N PHE A 9 -1.43 -15.01 5.98
CA PHE A 9 -2.68 -15.12 6.73
C PHE A 9 -3.66 -14.00 6.36
N PRO A 10 -4.98 -14.26 6.40
CA PRO A 10 -6.00 -13.27 6.10
C PRO A 10 -6.40 -12.45 7.35
N VAL A 11 -6.82 -11.21 7.14
CA VAL A 11 -7.44 -10.37 8.16
C VAL A 11 -8.58 -9.60 7.51
N GLN A 12 -9.71 -9.43 8.20
CA GLN A 12 -10.77 -8.55 7.71
C GLN A 12 -10.28 -7.09 7.74
N GLY A 13 -10.02 -6.53 6.56
CA GLY A 13 -9.59 -5.16 6.35
C GLY A 13 -10.74 -4.20 6.16
N GLU A 14 -10.41 -2.93 5.88
CA GLU A 14 -11.38 -1.84 5.72
C GLU A 14 -12.20 -1.94 4.43
N THR A 15 -11.66 -2.58 3.41
CA THR A 15 -12.26 -2.61 2.07
C THR A 15 -12.38 -4.02 1.49
N GLY A 16 -12.12 -5.05 2.29
CA GLY A 16 -12.07 -6.45 1.87
C GLY A 16 -11.24 -7.28 2.85
N ILE A 17 -10.90 -8.50 2.46
CA ILE A 17 -10.01 -9.37 3.22
C ILE A 17 -8.57 -9.09 2.79
N ASP A 18 -7.76 -8.58 3.71
CA ASP A 18 -6.35 -8.29 3.47
C ASP A 18 -5.51 -9.52 3.78
N LEU A 19 -4.61 -9.85 2.86
CA LEU A 19 -3.67 -10.97 2.99
C LEU A 19 -2.32 -10.42 3.43
N PHE A 20 -1.83 -10.91 4.56
CA PHE A 20 -0.59 -10.47 5.17
C PHE A 20 0.48 -11.52 5.05
N GLN A 21 1.69 -11.08 4.74
CA GLN A 21 2.90 -11.89 4.83
C GLN A 21 3.73 -11.42 6.03
N ARG A 22 4.17 -12.37 6.87
CA ARG A 22 5.20 -12.10 7.89
C ARG A 22 6.56 -11.96 7.21
N LEU A 23 7.32 -10.94 7.52
CA LEU A 23 8.67 -10.74 7.02
C LEU A 23 9.62 -10.77 8.21
N GLU A 24 10.74 -11.46 8.06
CA GLU A 24 11.81 -11.38 9.04
C GLU A 24 12.54 -10.04 8.85
N ASP A 25 12.72 -9.30 9.95
CA ASP A 25 13.60 -8.14 9.99
C ASP A 25 14.77 -8.44 10.93
N PRO A 26 15.90 -8.95 10.39
CA PRO A 26 17.07 -9.31 11.19
C PRO A 26 17.63 -8.13 11.98
N SER A 27 17.45 -6.90 11.48
CA SER A 27 18.00 -5.70 12.08
C SER A 27 17.24 -5.24 13.34
N GLN A 28 15.93 -5.53 13.40
CA GLN A 28 15.05 -5.09 14.49
C GLN A 28 14.70 -6.21 15.48
N ARG A 29 15.12 -7.46 15.21
CA ARG A 29 14.72 -8.67 15.97
C ARG A 29 13.21 -8.73 16.22
N ARG A 30 12.42 -8.27 15.24
CA ARG A 30 10.95 -8.21 15.31
C ARG A 30 10.38 -8.65 13.98
N ALA A 31 9.23 -9.32 14.03
CA ALA A 31 8.46 -9.61 12.82
C ALA A 31 7.92 -8.30 12.22
N ARG A 32 8.04 -8.18 10.89
CA ARG A 32 7.31 -7.18 10.11
C ARG A 32 6.17 -7.88 9.39
N PHE A 33 5.17 -7.10 9.01
CA PHE A 33 4.03 -7.61 8.27
C PHE A 33 3.79 -6.70 7.08
N ARG A 34 3.36 -7.28 5.97
CA ARG A 34 2.99 -6.52 4.79
C ARG A 34 1.73 -7.09 4.19
N CYS A 35 0.75 -6.23 3.95
CA CYS A 35 -0.39 -6.56 3.11
C CYS A 35 0.11 -6.75 1.68
N THR A 36 -0.08 -7.96 1.18
CA THR A 36 0.40 -8.40 -0.12
C THR A 36 -0.70 -8.43 -1.16
N ALA A 37 -1.96 -8.61 -0.74
CA ALA A 37 -3.13 -8.55 -1.59
C ALA A 37 -4.37 -8.21 -0.76
N THR A 38 -5.43 -7.77 -1.44
CA THR A 38 -6.76 -7.59 -0.86
C THR A 38 -7.78 -8.32 -1.73
N VAL A 39 -8.68 -9.08 -1.12
CA VAL A 39 -9.80 -9.74 -1.79
C VAL A 39 -11.09 -8.96 -1.50
N ARG A 40 -11.70 -8.39 -2.54
CA ARG A 40 -12.93 -7.59 -2.48
C ARG A 40 -13.96 -8.15 -3.46
N ASP A 41 -15.15 -8.48 -2.98
CA ASP A 41 -16.24 -9.03 -3.80
C ASP A 41 -15.79 -10.20 -4.70
N GLY A 42 -14.98 -11.08 -4.10
CA GLY A 42 -14.33 -12.20 -4.78
C GLY A 42 -13.10 -11.80 -5.61
N THR A 43 -12.97 -10.56 -6.09
CA THR A 43 -11.83 -10.12 -6.91
C THR A 43 -10.55 -10.01 -6.09
N VAL A 44 -9.45 -10.56 -6.61
CA VAL A 44 -8.12 -10.48 -5.99
C VAL A 44 -7.37 -9.27 -6.55
N ILE A 45 -6.98 -8.36 -5.67
CA ILE A 45 -6.11 -7.22 -5.98
C ILE A 45 -4.73 -7.55 -5.42
N ASP A 46 -3.80 -7.96 -6.28
CA ASP A 46 -2.42 -8.25 -5.88
C ASP A 46 -1.60 -6.95 -5.82
N HIS A 47 -1.06 -6.63 -4.63
CA HIS A 47 -0.24 -5.43 -4.40
C HIS A 47 1.24 -5.65 -4.73
N GLN A 48 1.65 -6.88 -5.09
CA GLN A 48 3.00 -7.25 -5.53
C GLN A 48 2.95 -8.18 -6.77
N PRO A 49 2.38 -7.72 -7.90
CA PRO A 49 2.17 -8.54 -9.08
C PRO A 49 3.47 -9.11 -9.68
N GLU A 50 4.61 -8.49 -9.40
CA GLU A 50 5.94 -8.98 -9.79
C GLU A 50 6.29 -10.35 -9.21
N ARG A 51 5.66 -10.73 -8.09
CA ARG A 51 5.84 -12.04 -7.44
C ARG A 51 5.03 -13.16 -8.10
N ARG A 52 4.15 -12.82 -9.05
CA ARG A 52 3.37 -13.76 -9.87
C ARG A 52 2.62 -14.81 -9.04
N ARG A 53 2.03 -14.39 -7.92
CA ARG A 53 1.30 -15.32 -7.04
C ARG A 53 0.02 -15.81 -7.72
N PRO A 54 -0.32 -17.10 -7.61
CA PRO A 54 -1.57 -17.61 -8.17
C PRO A 54 -2.78 -16.98 -7.49
N ALA A 55 -3.65 -16.31 -8.26
CA ALA A 55 -4.87 -15.68 -7.73
C ALA A 55 -5.79 -16.67 -6.99
N ALA A 56 -5.83 -17.93 -7.45
CA ALA A 56 -6.60 -19.00 -6.81
C ALA A 56 -6.12 -19.31 -5.39
N ARG A 57 -4.80 -19.30 -5.14
CA ARG A 57 -4.22 -19.48 -3.79
C ARG A 57 -4.57 -18.30 -2.89
N LEU A 58 -4.45 -17.07 -3.39
CA LEU A 58 -4.79 -15.87 -2.63
C LEU A 58 -6.27 -15.85 -2.25
N ARG A 59 -7.16 -16.23 -3.18
CA ARG A 59 -8.59 -16.36 -2.90
C ARG A 59 -8.87 -17.46 -1.87
N ALA A 60 -8.25 -18.63 -2.00
CA ALA A 60 -8.41 -19.72 -1.03
C ALA A 60 -7.96 -19.31 0.38
N LEU A 61 -6.88 -18.52 0.50
CA LEU A 61 -6.44 -17.97 1.77
C LEU A 61 -7.49 -17.01 2.36
N ALA A 62 -8.08 -16.13 1.55
CA ALA A 62 -9.14 -15.24 1.99
C ALA A 62 -10.41 -16.00 2.43
N ASP A 63 -10.81 -17.04 1.69
CA ASP A 63 -11.98 -17.87 2.01
C ASP A 63 -11.82 -18.69 3.31
N SER A 64 -10.61 -18.77 3.87
CA SER A 64 -10.40 -19.36 5.21
C SER A 64 -10.92 -18.47 6.35
N LEU A 65 -11.17 -17.18 6.09
CA LEU A 65 -11.74 -16.25 7.06
C LEU A 65 -13.29 -16.26 7.00
N PRO A 66 -14.00 -16.28 8.13
CA PRO A 66 -15.47 -16.17 8.13
C PRO A 66 -15.95 -14.87 7.45
N ARG A 67 -16.86 -15.00 6.48
CA ARG A 67 -17.32 -13.89 5.60
C ARG A 67 -18.07 -12.76 6.31
N ALA A 68 -18.56 -12.98 7.53
CA ALA A 68 -19.39 -12.03 8.27
C ALA A 68 -18.63 -11.26 9.37
N LEU A 69 -17.29 -11.25 9.31
CA LEU A 69 -16.50 -10.51 10.29
C LEU A 69 -16.56 -9.01 9.99
N PRO A 70 -16.80 -8.15 11.00
CA PRO A 70 -16.55 -6.73 10.86
C PRO A 70 -15.04 -6.46 10.67
N PRO A 71 -14.65 -5.30 10.11
CA PRO A 71 -13.24 -4.90 10.04
C PRO A 71 -12.54 -5.03 11.38
N LEU A 72 -11.30 -5.55 11.35
CA LEU A 72 -10.54 -5.78 12.58
C LEU A 72 -10.42 -4.48 13.40
N SER A 73 -10.75 -4.60 14.68
CA SER A 73 -10.56 -3.57 15.69
C SER A 73 -9.69 -4.10 16.83
N LEU A 74 -8.68 -3.33 17.21
CA LEU A 74 -7.83 -3.68 18.36
C LEU A 74 -8.56 -3.53 19.72
N THR A 75 -9.74 -2.92 19.74
CA THR A 75 -10.52 -2.65 20.96
C THR A 75 -11.82 -3.42 21.05
N ASP A 76 -12.19 -4.17 20.01
CA ASP A 76 -13.40 -5.00 19.98
C ASP A 76 -13.01 -6.43 19.61
N SER A 77 -12.98 -7.32 20.61
CA SER A 77 -12.59 -8.72 20.45
C SER A 77 -13.54 -9.51 19.55
N ARG A 78 -14.77 -9.04 19.31
CA ARG A 78 -15.73 -9.69 18.39
C ARG A 78 -15.30 -9.56 16.93
N THR A 79 -14.39 -8.64 16.62
CA THR A 79 -13.82 -8.45 15.29
C THR A 79 -12.62 -9.35 15.03
N TRP A 80 -12.11 -10.01 16.07
CA TRP A 80 -11.00 -10.94 15.93
C TRP A 80 -11.59 -12.23 15.37
N ALA A 81 -10.98 -12.76 14.30
CA ALA A 81 -11.45 -14.00 13.70
C ALA A 81 -11.60 -15.05 14.81
N ASP A 82 -12.75 -15.72 14.86
CA ASP A 82 -12.99 -16.74 15.87
C ASP A 82 -11.86 -17.78 15.75
N LEU A 83 -11.05 -17.85 16.80
CA LEU A 83 -9.82 -18.65 16.85
C LEU A 83 -10.14 -20.15 16.93
N THR A 84 -11.39 -20.56 16.70
CA THR A 84 -11.73 -21.93 16.32
C THR A 84 -11.00 -22.39 15.05
N LEU A 85 -10.49 -21.47 14.21
CA LEU A 85 -9.45 -21.75 13.20
C LEU A 85 -8.09 -22.13 13.80
N ALA A 86 -7.67 -21.47 14.88
CA ALA A 86 -6.44 -21.77 15.62
C ALA A 86 -6.56 -23.03 16.51
N ALA A 87 -7.77 -23.56 16.73
CA ALA A 87 -7.95 -24.88 17.34
C ALA A 87 -7.31 -26.01 16.50
N ARG A 88 -7.00 -25.76 15.22
CA ARG A 88 -6.27 -26.68 14.34
C ARG A 88 -4.77 -26.40 14.23
N ASP A 89 -4.33 -25.19 14.57
CA ASP A 89 -2.91 -24.80 14.57
C ASP A 89 -2.61 -23.73 15.64
N PRO A 90 -2.03 -24.12 16.79
CA PRO A 90 -1.61 -23.19 17.84
C PRO A 90 -0.60 -22.13 17.37
N LEU A 91 0.19 -22.39 16.32
CA LEU A 91 1.17 -21.44 15.79
C LEU A 91 0.49 -20.26 15.10
N ALA A 92 -0.69 -20.47 14.51
CA ALA A 92 -1.49 -19.40 13.94
C ALA A 92 -1.88 -18.36 15.00
N LEU A 93 -2.22 -18.79 16.23
CA LEU A 93 -2.51 -17.86 17.32
C LEU A 93 -1.33 -16.92 17.61
N PHE A 94 -0.11 -17.48 17.72
CA PHE A 94 1.08 -16.67 17.97
C PHE A 94 1.36 -15.69 16.82
N LEU A 95 1.12 -16.10 15.58
CA LEU A 95 1.22 -15.23 14.41
C LEU A 95 0.27 -14.03 14.50
N TYR A 96 -1.02 -14.26 14.83
CA TYR A 96 -1.99 -13.16 15.01
C TYR A 96 -1.63 -12.26 16.20
N LEU A 97 -1.13 -12.81 17.30
CA LEU A 97 -0.67 -12.01 18.44
C LEU A 97 0.54 -11.13 18.09
N GLU A 98 1.53 -11.66 17.37
CA GLU A 98 2.65 -10.87 16.85
C GLU A 98 2.17 -9.76 15.91
N PHE A 99 1.22 -10.08 15.03
CA PHE A 99 0.61 -9.14 14.11
C PHE A 99 -0.14 -8.01 14.84
N PHE A 100 -0.99 -8.34 15.81
CA PHE A 100 -1.72 -7.33 16.58
C PHE A 100 -0.79 -6.41 17.36
N ARG A 101 0.29 -6.95 17.92
CA ARG A 101 1.33 -6.15 18.57
C ARG A 101 1.99 -5.19 17.57
N ALA A 102 2.38 -5.67 16.39
CA ALA A 102 2.96 -4.82 15.35
C ALA A 102 2.00 -3.72 14.90
N TRP A 103 0.72 -4.06 14.78
CA TRP A 103 -0.34 -3.11 14.46
C TRP A 103 -0.49 -2.04 15.53
N GLN A 104 -0.60 -2.40 16.81
CA GLN A 104 -0.68 -1.43 17.91
C GLN A 104 0.48 -0.42 17.88
N VAL A 105 1.70 -0.89 17.64
CA VAL A 105 2.89 -0.04 17.51
C VAL A 105 2.74 0.93 16.32
N ALA A 106 2.29 0.44 15.17
CA ALA A 106 2.03 1.27 14.00
C ALA A 106 0.95 2.34 14.26
N GLU A 107 -0.13 1.99 14.97
CA GLU A 107 -1.22 2.90 15.34
C GLU A 107 -0.72 4.00 16.28
N ILE A 108 0.06 3.65 17.30
CA ILE A 108 0.67 4.64 18.20
C ILE A 108 1.61 5.59 17.42
N ALA A 109 2.44 5.05 16.52
CA ALA A 109 3.34 5.86 15.70
C ALA A 109 2.56 6.83 14.80
N ALA A 110 1.51 6.35 14.12
CA ALA A 110 0.64 7.17 13.29
C ALA A 110 -0.07 8.27 14.10
N ARG A 111 -0.60 7.94 15.29
CA ARG A 111 -1.24 8.93 16.18
C ARG A 111 -0.28 10.01 16.65
N ARG A 112 0.96 9.65 17.00
CA ARG A 112 2.00 10.62 17.38
C ARG A 112 2.32 11.55 16.22
N PHE A 113 2.38 11.01 15.01
CA PHE A 113 2.63 11.77 13.81
C PHE A 113 1.48 12.73 13.48
N GLU A 114 0.23 12.26 13.53
CA GLU A 114 -0.96 13.09 13.40
C GLU A 114 -0.96 14.24 14.41
N ALA A 115 -0.68 13.95 15.69
CA ALA A 115 -0.60 14.96 16.74
C ALA A 115 0.53 15.97 16.51
N GLN A 116 1.65 15.56 15.90
CA GLN A 116 2.70 16.48 15.50
C GLN A 116 2.23 17.42 14.39
N LEU A 117 1.53 16.89 13.38
CA LEU A 117 0.94 17.70 12.31
C LEU A 117 -0.16 18.64 12.85
N ASP A 118 -0.92 18.24 13.87
CA ASP A 118 -1.92 19.11 14.49
C ASP A 118 -1.28 20.31 15.21
N ARG A 119 -0.11 20.12 15.83
CA ARG A 119 0.63 21.20 16.50
C ARG A 119 1.32 22.14 15.52
N ALA A 120 1.71 21.64 14.34
CA ALA A 120 2.46 22.39 13.35
C ALA A 120 1.98 22.05 11.92
N PRO A 121 0.77 22.50 11.53
CA PRO A 121 0.07 22.04 10.32
C PRO A 121 0.75 22.39 9.00
N ASP A 122 1.58 23.43 8.99
CA ASP A 122 2.29 23.90 7.80
C ASP A 122 3.73 23.40 7.69
N THR A 123 4.16 22.49 8.58
CA THR A 123 5.54 22.02 8.62
C THR A 123 5.67 20.54 8.26
N VAL A 124 6.61 20.22 7.38
CA VAL A 124 7.06 18.82 7.19
C VAL A 124 8.01 18.48 8.33
N PRO A 125 7.95 17.26 8.90
CA PRO A 125 8.97 16.76 9.79
C PRO A 125 10.38 16.92 9.19
N ALA A 126 11.25 17.65 9.89
CA ALA A 126 12.62 17.94 9.42
C ALA A 126 13.58 16.74 9.57
N ALA A 127 13.27 15.80 10.46
CA ALA A 127 14.13 14.65 10.71
C ALA A 127 14.13 13.68 9.51
N PRO A 128 15.30 13.30 8.96
CA PRO A 128 15.39 12.34 7.86
C PRO A 128 14.63 11.04 8.17
N GLY A 129 13.85 10.57 7.19
CA GLY A 129 13.06 9.34 7.35
C GLY A 129 11.85 9.43 8.29
N ALA A 130 11.59 10.54 8.97
CA ALA A 130 10.42 10.66 9.87
C ALA A 130 9.09 10.53 9.11
N LEU A 131 9.01 11.14 7.92
CA LEU A 131 7.85 11.03 7.05
C LEU A 131 7.61 9.57 6.61
N THR A 132 8.65 8.92 6.07
CA THR A 132 8.60 7.51 5.66
C THR A 132 8.30 6.59 6.83
N GLY A 133 8.89 6.82 8.00
CA GLY A 133 8.70 6.01 9.20
C GLY A 133 7.28 6.07 9.76
N ALA A 134 6.57 7.18 9.56
CA ALA A 134 5.17 7.31 9.92
C ALA A 134 4.22 6.65 8.90
N ILE A 135 4.55 6.73 7.61
CA ILE A 135 3.68 6.25 6.52
C ILE A 135 3.87 4.75 6.25
N ALA A 136 5.10 4.24 6.32
CA ALA A 136 5.39 2.85 5.99
C ALA A 136 4.58 1.84 6.81
N PRO A 137 4.38 2.01 8.13
CA PRO A 137 3.53 1.09 8.90
C PRO A 137 2.06 1.11 8.46
N LEU A 138 1.52 2.28 8.08
CA LEU A 138 0.15 2.39 7.55
C LEU A 138 0.02 1.68 6.19
N TYR A 139 1.04 1.83 5.33
CA TYR A 139 1.10 1.16 4.04
C TYR A 139 1.23 -0.36 4.18
N ASP A 140 2.15 -0.80 5.05
CA ASP A 140 2.40 -2.21 5.34
C ASP A 140 1.16 -2.88 5.94
N LEU A 141 0.37 -2.16 6.76
CA LEU A 141 -0.87 -2.66 7.38
C LEU A 141 -2.16 -2.33 6.61
N ASN A 142 -2.03 -1.82 5.38
CA ASN A 142 -3.15 -1.44 4.52
C ASN A 142 -4.23 -0.56 5.18
N ARG A 143 -3.81 0.41 6.01
CA ARG A 143 -4.71 1.33 6.73
C ARG A 143 -5.21 2.43 5.80
N THR A 144 -6.03 2.07 4.81
CA THR A 144 -6.42 2.93 3.70
C THR A 144 -7.13 4.21 4.14
N GLY A 145 -8.09 4.14 5.06
CA GLY A 145 -8.87 5.27 5.55
C GLY A 145 -7.99 6.30 6.26
N ARG A 146 -7.10 5.83 7.15
CA ARG A 146 -6.14 6.72 7.81
C ARG A 146 -5.09 7.25 6.83
N GLY A 147 -4.60 6.41 5.93
CA GLY A 147 -3.68 6.78 4.86
C GLY A 147 -4.24 7.93 4.01
N MET A 148 -5.47 7.81 3.52
CA MET A 148 -6.15 8.87 2.76
C MET A 148 -6.36 10.14 3.58
N ALA A 149 -6.78 10.02 4.84
CA ALA A 149 -6.95 11.18 5.72
C ALA A 149 -5.61 11.94 5.90
N LEU A 150 -4.51 11.20 6.09
CA LEU A 150 -3.17 11.77 6.19
C LEU A 150 -2.74 12.40 4.86
N THR A 151 -3.01 11.75 3.73
CA THR A 151 -2.72 12.28 2.39
C THR A 151 -3.39 13.63 2.16
N ARG A 152 -4.68 13.78 2.48
CA ARG A 152 -5.40 15.06 2.29
C ARG A 152 -4.77 16.21 3.05
N ARG A 153 -4.17 15.92 4.21
CA ARG A 153 -3.45 16.90 5.02
C ARG A 153 -2.05 17.20 4.48
N LEU A 154 -1.31 16.16 4.12
CA LEU A 154 0.10 16.28 3.74
C LEU A 154 0.32 16.73 2.30
N LEU A 155 -0.53 16.30 1.36
CA LEU A 155 -0.29 16.48 -0.07
C LEU A 155 -0.11 17.96 -0.46
N PRO A 156 -0.95 18.92 -0.01
CA PRO A 156 -0.74 20.33 -0.31
C PRO A 156 0.60 20.87 0.22
N LEU A 157 1.02 20.38 1.39
CA LEU A 157 2.28 20.76 2.02
C LEU A 157 3.47 20.20 1.23
N LEU A 158 3.46 18.89 0.96
CA LEU A 158 4.53 18.21 0.23
C LEU A 158 4.65 18.72 -1.21
N SER A 159 3.54 19.08 -1.85
CA SER A 159 3.54 19.73 -3.17
C SER A 159 4.31 21.05 -3.16
N ARG A 160 4.03 21.94 -2.19
CA ARG A 160 4.78 23.19 -2.01
C ARG A 160 6.28 22.96 -1.80
N VAL A 161 6.62 21.98 -0.95
CA VAL A 161 8.03 21.66 -0.63
C VAL A 161 8.77 21.12 -1.85
N VAL A 162 8.17 20.18 -2.56
CA VAL A 162 8.78 19.54 -3.73
C VAL A 162 8.94 20.53 -4.90
N SER A 163 8.00 21.47 -5.06
CA SER A 163 8.08 22.51 -6.09
C SER A 163 9.01 23.68 -5.73
N ALA A 164 9.52 23.74 -4.49
CA ALA A 164 10.38 24.84 -4.06
C ALA A 164 11.74 24.84 -4.79
N PRO A 165 12.27 26.00 -5.21
CA PRO A 165 13.62 26.09 -5.77
C PRO A 165 14.66 25.54 -4.80
N GLY A 166 15.53 24.65 -5.30
CA GLY A 166 16.58 24.03 -4.49
C GLY A 166 16.14 22.82 -3.68
N PHE A 167 14.89 22.37 -3.81
CA PHE A 167 14.47 21.08 -3.26
C PHE A 167 15.40 19.96 -3.75
N ARG A 168 15.87 19.16 -2.79
CA ARG A 168 16.57 17.90 -3.04
C ARG A 168 15.93 16.88 -2.12
N ASP A 169 15.47 15.77 -2.69
CA ASP A 169 15.03 14.66 -1.86
C ASP A 169 16.22 14.21 -1.00
N ASP A 170 15.93 13.67 0.19
CA ASP A 170 16.99 13.17 1.05
C ASP A 170 17.76 12.04 0.32
N ARG A 171 19.00 11.74 0.76
CA ARG A 171 19.79 10.68 0.11
C ARG A 171 19.10 9.30 0.11
N ALA A 172 18.08 9.12 0.95
CA ALA A 172 17.27 7.91 1.02
C ALA A 172 16.01 7.97 0.14
N GLY A 173 15.74 9.07 -0.56
CA GLY A 173 14.54 9.29 -1.37
C GLY A 173 13.24 9.35 -0.55
N GLY A 174 13.33 9.78 0.71
CA GLY A 174 12.28 9.67 1.71
C GLY A 174 10.98 10.36 1.31
N THR A 175 11.03 11.53 0.68
CA THR A 175 9.82 12.28 0.30
C THR A 175 9.10 11.61 -0.86
N GLY A 176 9.81 11.32 -1.95
CA GLY A 176 9.20 10.66 -3.09
C GLY A 176 8.74 9.24 -2.77
N TYR A 177 9.44 8.53 -1.88
CA TYR A 177 9.03 7.21 -1.42
C TYR A 177 7.78 7.25 -0.52
N ALA A 178 7.69 8.23 0.38
CA ALA A 178 6.49 8.48 1.18
C ALA A 178 5.27 8.81 0.33
N LEU A 179 5.41 9.73 -0.64
CA LEU A 179 4.34 10.09 -1.58
C LEU A 179 3.86 8.89 -2.39
N ARG A 180 4.77 8.01 -2.82
CA ARG A 180 4.42 6.76 -3.49
C ARG A 180 3.55 5.87 -2.59
N MET A 181 3.93 5.65 -1.33
CA MET A 181 3.15 4.83 -0.41
C MET A 181 1.76 5.43 -0.12
N LEU A 182 1.67 6.76 0.02
CA LEU A 182 0.39 7.45 0.16
C LEU A 182 -0.48 7.31 -1.09
N GLY A 183 0.11 7.44 -2.29
CA GLY A 183 -0.59 7.23 -3.56
C GLY A 183 -1.14 5.80 -3.69
N ASP A 184 -0.32 4.80 -3.37
CA ASP A 184 -0.74 3.40 -3.36
C ASP A 184 -1.89 3.16 -2.35
N LEU A 185 -1.81 3.73 -1.14
CA LEU A 185 -2.90 3.65 -0.14
C LEU A 185 -4.20 4.30 -0.65
N CYS A 186 -4.11 5.43 -1.36
CA CYS A 186 -5.28 6.11 -1.93
C CYS A 186 -5.92 5.27 -3.05
N LEU A 187 -5.11 4.62 -3.91
CA LEU A 187 -5.64 3.68 -4.91
C LEU A 187 -6.37 2.51 -4.25
N ARG A 188 -5.78 1.89 -3.23
CA ARG A 188 -6.39 0.78 -2.48
C ARG A 188 -7.69 1.21 -1.79
N GLY A 189 -7.71 2.43 -1.24
CA GLY A 189 -8.88 3.05 -0.63
C GLY A 189 -9.94 3.56 -1.61
N GLY A 190 -9.68 3.52 -2.92
CA GLY A 190 -10.62 3.94 -3.96
C GLY A 190 -10.61 5.43 -4.32
N ASP A 191 -9.70 6.24 -3.79
CA ASP A 191 -9.57 7.67 -4.11
C ASP A 191 -8.47 7.88 -5.17
N ALA A 192 -8.79 7.56 -6.42
CA ALA A 192 -7.84 7.59 -7.52
C ALA A 192 -7.33 9.01 -7.87
N ARG A 193 -8.15 10.05 -7.65
CA ARG A 193 -7.75 11.44 -7.87
C ARG A 193 -6.73 11.88 -6.84
N LEU A 194 -6.95 11.56 -5.56
CA LEU A 194 -5.99 11.83 -4.51
C LEU A 194 -4.68 11.05 -4.74
N ALA A 195 -4.78 9.81 -5.22
CA ALA A 195 -3.61 9.03 -5.61
C ALA A 195 -2.82 9.66 -6.76
N LEU A 196 -3.50 10.14 -7.80
CA LEU A 196 -2.86 10.83 -8.92
C LEU A 196 -2.05 12.03 -8.43
N GLY A 197 -2.63 12.87 -7.57
CA GLY A 197 -1.92 14.00 -6.98
C GLY A 197 -0.66 13.61 -6.20
N CYS A 198 -0.71 12.50 -5.45
CA CYS A 198 0.48 11.94 -4.78
C CYS A 198 1.57 11.54 -5.78
N PHE A 199 1.22 10.81 -6.84
CA PHE A 199 2.21 10.35 -7.81
C PHE A 199 2.77 11.50 -8.66
N GLU A 200 1.94 12.48 -9.05
CA GLU A 200 2.40 13.70 -9.71
C GLU A 200 3.35 14.51 -8.83
N THR A 201 3.05 14.62 -7.53
CA THR A 201 3.97 15.26 -6.58
C THR A 201 5.26 14.45 -6.42
N ALA A 202 5.18 13.12 -6.39
CA ALA A 202 6.36 12.25 -6.27
C ALA A 202 7.30 12.38 -7.49
N LEU A 203 6.75 12.70 -8.67
CA LEU A 203 7.54 12.95 -9.88
C LEU A 203 8.36 14.24 -9.78
N GLY A 204 7.83 15.27 -9.10
CA GLY A 204 8.60 16.47 -8.76
C GLY A 204 9.79 16.16 -7.84
N ALA A 205 9.64 15.17 -6.95
CA ALA A 205 10.72 14.73 -6.06
C ALA A 205 11.75 13.80 -6.75
N GLY A 206 11.61 13.59 -8.05
CA GLY A 206 12.49 12.74 -8.86
C GLY A 206 11.69 11.91 -9.85
N ASP A 207 11.93 12.12 -11.13
CA ASP A 207 11.21 11.47 -12.20
C ASP A 207 11.94 10.18 -12.65
N ASN A 208 11.24 9.05 -12.61
CA ASN A 208 11.74 7.75 -13.00
C ASN A 208 10.62 6.86 -13.60
N PRO A 209 10.97 5.76 -14.30
CA PRO A 209 9.99 4.91 -14.98
C PRO A 209 8.90 4.37 -14.05
N PHE A 210 9.30 3.96 -12.83
CA PHE A 210 8.37 3.39 -11.87
C PHE A 210 7.32 4.42 -11.42
N ARG A 211 7.74 5.63 -11.03
CA ARG A 211 6.83 6.70 -10.58
C ARG A 211 5.91 7.16 -11.72
N ARG A 212 6.41 7.22 -12.96
CA ARG A 212 5.58 7.57 -14.13
C ARG A 212 4.54 6.50 -14.44
N ARG A 213 4.90 5.21 -14.38
CA ARG A 213 3.95 4.10 -14.49
C ARG A 213 2.81 4.27 -13.46
N LYS A 214 3.16 4.52 -12.20
CA LYS A 214 2.16 4.74 -11.14
C LYS A 214 1.25 5.93 -11.39
N ALA A 215 1.77 7.05 -11.90
CA ALA A 215 0.96 8.20 -12.30
C ALA A 215 0.00 7.86 -13.45
N ILE A 216 0.43 7.08 -14.46
CA ILE A 216 -0.45 6.61 -15.54
C ILE A 216 -1.54 5.69 -15.00
N GLU A 217 -1.19 4.73 -14.13
CA GLU A 217 -2.14 3.81 -13.48
C GLU A 217 -3.20 4.60 -12.68
N ALA A 218 -2.77 5.60 -11.90
CA ALA A 218 -3.69 6.44 -11.13
C ALA A 218 -4.56 7.35 -12.00
N ALA A 219 -4.02 7.93 -13.07
CA ALA A 219 -4.78 8.74 -14.03
C ALA A 219 -5.87 7.91 -14.72
N ARG A 220 -5.57 6.66 -15.10
CA ARG A 220 -6.57 5.72 -15.62
C ARG A 220 -7.66 5.42 -14.59
N ALA A 221 -7.27 5.11 -13.35
CA ALA A 221 -8.22 4.85 -12.27
C ALA A 221 -9.08 6.07 -11.93
N ALA A 222 -8.56 7.28 -12.13
CA ALA A 222 -9.29 8.55 -11.96
C ALA A 222 -10.15 8.93 -13.18
N ALA A 223 -10.11 8.14 -14.25
CA ALA A 223 -10.71 8.43 -15.55
C ALA A 223 -10.27 9.79 -16.15
N ASP A 224 -9.02 10.20 -15.88
CA ASP A 224 -8.43 11.44 -16.40
C ASP A 224 -7.63 11.16 -17.67
N ALA A 225 -8.31 11.23 -18.82
CA ALA A 225 -7.71 10.94 -20.13
C ALA A 225 -6.58 11.92 -20.49
N GLU A 226 -6.68 13.18 -20.05
CA GLU A 226 -5.66 14.19 -20.32
C GLU A 226 -4.37 13.89 -19.55
N ALA A 227 -4.49 13.57 -18.26
CA ALA A 227 -3.35 13.15 -17.45
C ALA A 227 -2.71 11.86 -17.97
N VAL A 228 -3.51 10.89 -18.43
CA VAL A 228 -2.98 9.67 -19.09
C VAL A 228 -2.14 10.03 -20.31
N ALA A 229 -2.67 10.86 -21.22
CA ALA A 229 -1.96 11.27 -22.43
C ALA A 229 -0.66 12.02 -22.09
N ARG A 230 -0.73 13.00 -21.18
CA ARG A 230 0.41 13.79 -20.70
C ARG A 230 1.50 12.91 -20.12
N HIS A 231 1.16 11.97 -19.24
CA HIS A 231 2.15 11.10 -18.60
C HIS A 231 2.73 10.04 -19.53
N ARG A 232 1.94 9.49 -20.47
CA ARG A 232 2.46 8.58 -21.50
C ARG A 232 3.45 9.27 -22.42
N ALA A 233 3.13 10.48 -22.88
CA ALA A 233 4.03 11.27 -23.72
C ALA A 233 5.34 11.56 -22.98
N ALA A 234 5.27 12.01 -21.72
CA ALA A 234 6.44 12.25 -20.88
C ALA A 234 7.27 10.98 -20.64
N TYR A 235 6.63 9.82 -20.45
CA TYR A 235 7.30 8.53 -20.32
C TYR A 235 8.05 8.18 -21.61
N ALA A 236 7.36 8.20 -22.75
CA ALA A 236 7.89 7.82 -24.05
C ALA A 236 9.04 8.72 -24.52
N ALA A 237 9.06 9.99 -24.09
CA ALA A 237 10.15 10.92 -24.37
C ALA A 237 11.49 10.53 -23.71
N ARG A 238 11.47 9.69 -22.67
CA ARG A 238 12.65 9.35 -21.86
C ARG A 238 12.97 7.86 -21.82
N TRP A 239 11.96 7.01 -21.96
CA TRP A 239 12.07 5.56 -21.83
C TRP A 239 11.18 4.84 -22.85
N PRO A 240 11.52 3.60 -23.25
CA PRO A 240 10.66 2.80 -24.12
C PRO A 240 9.32 2.53 -23.42
N LEU A 241 8.21 2.93 -24.05
CA LEU A 241 6.88 2.79 -23.49
C LEU A 241 6.45 1.30 -23.48
N PRO A 242 6.18 0.70 -22.31
CA PRO A 242 5.67 -0.67 -22.23
C PRO A 242 4.30 -0.82 -22.90
N ALA A 243 4.04 -1.98 -23.51
CA ALA A 243 2.81 -2.24 -24.27
C ALA A 243 1.53 -2.09 -23.44
N ASP A 244 1.56 -2.50 -22.17
CA ASP A 244 0.44 -2.36 -21.22
C ASP A 244 0.17 -0.89 -20.83
N LEU A 245 1.20 -0.05 -20.90
CA LEU A 245 1.05 1.39 -20.75
C LEU A 245 0.64 2.08 -22.04
N ALA A 246 0.93 1.51 -23.21
CA ALA A 246 0.50 2.03 -24.50
C ALA A 246 -1.01 1.78 -24.77
N SER A 247 -1.55 0.63 -24.36
CA SER A 247 -2.97 0.29 -24.58
C SER A 247 -3.92 1.17 -23.76
N ASP A 248 -5.07 1.57 -24.30
CA ASP A 248 -6.12 2.29 -23.55
C ASP A 248 -6.95 1.41 -22.62
N ARG A 249 -6.82 0.09 -22.77
CA ARG A 249 -7.40 -0.86 -21.84
C ARG A 249 -6.56 -0.92 -20.58
N THR A 250 -7.17 -0.62 -19.42
CA THR A 250 -6.70 -1.09 -18.12
C THR A 250 -6.51 -2.59 -18.24
N GLY A 251 -5.28 -3.06 -18.03
CA GLY A 251 -4.86 -4.44 -18.31
C GLY A 251 -5.85 -5.46 -17.76
N ASP A 252 -6.66 -5.99 -18.66
CA ASP A 252 -7.35 -7.24 -18.48
C ASP A 252 -6.24 -8.29 -18.43
N THR A 253 -5.86 -8.72 -17.24
CA THR A 253 -5.07 -9.94 -17.05
C THR A 253 -5.96 -11.14 -17.34
N THR A 254 -6.43 -11.26 -18.58
CA THR A 254 -7.09 -12.42 -19.12
C THR A 254 -6.12 -13.08 -20.10
N THR A 255 -5.57 -14.21 -19.62
CA THR A 255 -5.31 -15.43 -20.41
C THR A 255 -5.03 -15.21 -21.90
N LYS A 256 -3.76 -15.06 -22.27
CA LYS A 256 -3.30 -15.61 -23.55
C LYS A 256 -2.92 -17.06 -23.35
N GLY A 257 -3.91 -17.93 -23.51
CA GLY A 257 -3.65 -19.31 -23.93
C GLY A 257 -3.17 -19.33 -25.38
N SER A 258 -2.34 -20.33 -25.70
CA SER A 258 -2.24 -21.05 -26.98
C SER A 258 -0.88 -21.75 -27.07
N PRO A 259 -0.71 -22.82 -27.86
CA PRO A 259 -1.69 -23.76 -28.40
C PRO A 259 -1.32 -25.24 -28.13
N SER A 260 -2.26 -26.11 -28.47
CA SER A 260 -2.18 -27.53 -28.86
C SER A 260 -0.93 -28.34 -28.54
#